data_AF-A0A818NGU4-F1
#
_entry.id   AF-A0A818NGU4-F1
#
_cell.length_a   1.000
_cell.length_b   1.000
_cell.length_c   1.000
_cell.angle_alpha   90.00
_cell.angle_beta   90.00
_cell.angle_gamma   90.00
#
_symmetry.space_group_name_H-M   'P 1'
#
loop_
_entity.id
_entity.type
_entity.pdbx_description
1 polymer ?
#
loop_
_entity_poly.entity_id
_entity_poly.type
_entity_poly.pdbx_seq_one_letter_code
_entity_poly.pdbx_strand_id
1 'polypeptide(L)'
;MRFSMYDYDDILNIATTSMLCLVLICGICGNAIVLVVGICRRKYQHNVTNCYIMNLAITDLLFLLISVPLTTYLAVNRIWIFGQFICKMHIYLAHVLLQATCLTLAAMSIDRYLTIVHEICYRKYRKPKTALLICVLIWAASCVFMFPYDYLSHRHDDKNNQSSVVLDCTVNDNDSLFSSCLFTFLFYYLLPLLIIGLCYSRILLHVQRSAHEIAKQLYGQPRQSINFKKRRVQRTLLALTLAFALCWLPIHVLELLSCSQILSNSFSSRHVHILTAARAIAHGLSYFNSCLNPLLYAILNKSYFSSGQ
;
A
#
# COMPACT_ATOMS: atom_id res chain seq x y z
N MET A 1 13.60 1.22 -38.74
CA MET A 1 13.02 -0.04 -38.22
C MET A 1 11.60 0.22 -37.77
N ARG A 2 10.59 -0.33 -38.46
CA ARG A 2 9.19 -0.32 -37.97
C ARG A 2 9.04 -1.53 -37.04
N PHE A 3 9.06 -1.31 -35.73
CA PHE A 3 8.54 -2.28 -34.78
C PHE A 3 7.08 -2.55 -35.15
N SER A 4 6.69 -3.81 -35.35
CA SER A 4 5.29 -4.13 -35.62
C SER A 4 4.47 -3.95 -34.35
N MET A 5 3.16 -3.74 -34.49
CA MET A 5 2.25 -3.58 -33.37
C MET A 5 2.23 -4.82 -32.46
N TYR A 6 2.45 -6.01 -33.03
CA TYR A 6 2.56 -7.28 -32.33
C TYR A 6 3.82 -7.35 -31.43
N ASP A 7 4.96 -6.84 -31.92
CA ASP A 7 6.21 -6.83 -31.15
C ASP A 7 6.12 -5.93 -29.90
N TYR A 8 5.31 -4.86 -29.94
CA TYR A 8 5.14 -3.95 -28.80
C TYR A 8 4.40 -4.61 -27.63
N ASP A 9 3.28 -5.28 -27.93
CA ASP A 9 2.48 -5.95 -26.91
C ASP A 9 3.23 -7.11 -26.27
N ASP A 10 3.99 -7.88 -27.06
CA ASP A 10 4.86 -8.95 -26.55
C ASP A 10 5.95 -8.41 -25.62
N ILE A 11 6.65 -7.35 -26.02
CA ILE A 11 7.68 -6.72 -25.17
C ILE A 11 7.05 -6.19 -23.87
N LEU A 12 5.91 -5.53 -23.95
CA LEU A 12 5.22 -5.00 -22.78
C LEU A 12 4.75 -6.11 -21.83
N ASN A 13 4.21 -7.21 -22.38
CA ASN A 13 3.78 -8.37 -21.61
C ASN A 13 4.98 -9.06 -20.93
N ILE A 14 6.09 -9.27 -21.64
CA ILE A 14 7.32 -9.85 -21.08
C ILE A 14 7.87 -8.94 -19.96
N ALA A 15 7.95 -7.63 -20.19
CA ALA A 15 8.44 -6.67 -19.21
C ALA A 15 7.55 -6.63 -17.95
N THR A 16 6.23 -6.57 -18.15
CA THR A 16 5.25 -6.55 -17.06
C THR A 16 5.32 -7.83 -16.24
N THR A 17 5.33 -9.00 -16.90
CA THR A 17 5.42 -10.30 -16.24
C THR A 17 6.73 -10.43 -15.45
N SER A 18 7.86 -10.05 -16.04
CA SER A 18 9.16 -10.11 -15.39
C SER A 18 9.21 -9.23 -14.13
N MET A 19 8.69 -7.99 -14.23
CA MET A 19 8.57 -7.08 -13.09
C MET A 19 7.69 -7.66 -11.98
N LEU A 20 6.52 -8.21 -12.33
CA LEU A 20 5.58 -8.77 -11.36
C LEU A 20 6.12 -10.03 -10.68
N CYS A 21 6.84 -10.89 -11.42
CA CYS A 21 7.56 -12.02 -10.84
C CYS A 21 8.61 -11.58 -9.81
N LEU A 22 9.38 -10.53 -10.12
CA LEU A 22 10.35 -9.97 -9.17
C LEU A 22 9.66 -9.40 -7.92
N VAL A 23 8.54 -8.70 -8.08
CA VAL A 23 7.73 -8.20 -6.96
C VAL A 23 7.21 -9.35 -6.10
N LEU A 24 6.68 -10.40 -6.71
CA LEU A 24 6.20 -11.60 -6.01
C LEU A 24 7.32 -12.25 -5.18
N ILE A 25 8.46 -12.55 -5.80
CA ILE A 25 9.57 -13.24 -5.13
C ILE A 25 10.10 -12.38 -3.98
N CYS A 26 10.48 -11.13 -4.27
CA CYS A 26 11.05 -10.23 -3.27
C CYS A 26 10.06 -9.94 -2.13
N GLY A 27 8.80 -9.69 -2.48
CA GLY A 27 7.75 -9.36 -1.54
C GLY A 27 7.37 -10.52 -0.63
N ILE A 28 7.21 -11.74 -1.19
CA ILE A 28 6.92 -12.94 -0.41
C ILE A 28 8.08 -13.27 0.51
N CYS A 29 9.30 -13.33 -0.01
CA CYS A 29 10.49 -13.62 0.80
C CYS A 29 10.65 -12.59 1.93
N GLY A 30 10.59 -11.30 1.61
CA GLY A 30 10.77 -10.23 2.59
C GLY A 30 9.72 -10.26 3.70
N ASN A 31 8.43 -10.32 3.33
CA ASN A 31 7.35 -10.30 4.31
C ASN A 31 7.24 -11.61 5.10
N ALA A 32 7.54 -12.77 4.49
CA ALA A 32 7.63 -14.03 5.21
C ALA A 32 8.73 -14.01 6.27
N ILE A 33 9.91 -13.47 5.95
CA ILE A 33 10.99 -13.30 6.95
C ILE A 33 10.52 -12.41 8.11
N VAL A 34 9.88 -11.27 7.81
CA VAL A 34 9.35 -10.36 8.84
C VAL A 34 8.38 -11.10 9.77
N LEU A 35 7.48 -11.91 9.20
CA LEU A 35 6.48 -12.67 9.93
C LEU A 35 7.13 -13.79 10.78
N VAL A 36 8.04 -14.58 10.20
CA VAL A 36 8.79 -15.64 10.90
C VAL A 36 9.58 -15.06 12.07
N VAL A 37 10.32 -13.97 11.85
CA VAL A 37 11.09 -13.31 12.92
C VAL A 37 10.16 -12.78 14.02
N GLY A 38 9.01 -12.20 13.64
CA GLY A 38 8.01 -11.70 14.59
C GLY A 38 7.38 -12.78 15.45
N ILE A 39 7.10 -13.95 14.87
CA ILE A 39 6.50 -15.10 15.56
C ILE A 39 7.54 -15.84 16.41
N CYS A 40 8.70 -16.17 15.86
CA CYS A 40 9.68 -17.02 16.53
C CYS A 40 10.40 -16.31 17.70
N ARG A 41 10.47 -14.97 17.70
CA ARG A 41 11.17 -14.23 18.76
C ARG A 41 10.20 -13.69 19.81
N ARG A 42 10.14 -14.32 20.99
CA ARG A 42 9.24 -13.92 22.09
C ARG A 42 9.34 -12.43 22.49
N LYS A 43 10.54 -11.84 22.46
CA LYS A 43 10.76 -10.40 22.72
C LYS A 43 10.01 -9.50 21.72
N TYR A 44 9.75 -9.99 20.51
CA TYR A 44 9.08 -9.23 19.46
C TYR A 44 7.56 -9.26 19.63
N GLN A 45 7.00 -10.38 20.09
CA GLN A 45 5.56 -10.56 20.33
C GLN A 45 4.98 -9.59 21.38
N HIS A 46 5.81 -9.11 22.32
CA HIS A 46 5.38 -8.21 23.39
C HIS A 46 5.56 -6.72 23.06
N ASN A 47 5.92 -6.35 21.83
CA ASN A 47 6.10 -4.96 21.42
C ASN A 47 4.97 -4.48 20.50
N VAL A 48 4.28 -3.41 20.90
CA VAL A 48 3.19 -2.78 20.14
C VAL A 48 3.56 -2.47 18.68
N THR A 49 4.75 -1.93 18.44
CA THR A 49 5.17 -1.60 17.07
C THR A 49 5.30 -2.84 16.20
N ASN A 50 5.74 -3.96 16.79
CA ASN A 50 5.87 -5.21 16.06
C ASN A 50 4.52 -5.84 15.72
N CYS A 51 3.47 -5.61 16.53
CA CYS A 51 2.11 -6.02 16.17
C CYS A 51 1.66 -5.38 14.85
N TYR A 52 1.92 -4.08 14.67
CA TYR A 52 1.60 -3.40 13.40
C TYR A 52 2.49 -3.86 12.24
N ILE A 53 3.78 -4.07 12.48
CA ILE A 53 4.71 -4.61 11.45
C ILE A 53 4.25 -6.00 10.99
N MET A 54 3.84 -6.86 11.92
CA MET A 54 3.29 -8.18 11.58
C MET A 54 1.96 -8.07 10.83
N ASN A 55 1.08 -7.14 11.21
CA ASN A 55 -0.15 -6.89 10.46
C ASN A 55 0.15 -6.47 9.02
N LEU A 56 1.13 -5.59 8.82
CA LEU A 56 1.55 -5.15 7.49
C LEU A 56 2.13 -6.31 6.66
N ALA A 57 2.96 -7.16 7.27
CA ALA A 57 3.47 -8.35 6.59
C ALA A 57 2.35 -9.31 6.17
N ILE A 58 1.28 -9.45 6.99
CA ILE A 58 0.12 -10.27 6.66
C ILE A 58 -0.68 -9.66 5.50
N THR A 59 -0.98 -8.36 5.55
CA THR A 59 -1.72 -7.70 4.45
C THR A 59 -0.95 -7.77 3.15
N ASP A 60 0.36 -7.51 3.17
CA ASP A 60 1.23 -7.58 1.99
C ASP A 60 1.34 -9.01 1.45
N LEU A 61 1.50 -10.04 2.29
CA LEU A 61 1.55 -11.44 1.84
C LEU A 61 0.23 -11.86 1.18
N LEU A 62 -0.91 -11.53 1.79
CA LEU A 62 -2.22 -11.85 1.20
C LEU A 62 -2.41 -11.12 -0.13
N PHE A 63 -1.99 -9.86 -0.23
CA PHE A 63 -2.08 -9.08 -1.45
C PHE A 63 -1.21 -9.66 -2.57
N LEU A 64 0.04 -10.03 -2.23
CA LEU A 64 0.98 -10.65 -3.16
C LEU A 64 0.52 -12.04 -3.60
N LEU A 65 -0.04 -12.86 -2.71
CA LEU A 65 -0.43 -14.23 -3.04
C LEU A 65 -1.76 -14.33 -3.79
N ILE A 66 -2.69 -13.40 -3.56
CA ILE A 66 -4.03 -13.45 -4.13
C ILE A 66 -4.14 -12.49 -5.32
N SER A 67 -3.87 -11.21 -5.11
CA SER A 67 -4.16 -10.17 -6.09
C SER A 67 -3.16 -10.18 -7.25
N VAL A 68 -1.86 -10.27 -6.97
CA VAL A 68 -0.83 -10.15 -8.02
C VAL A 68 -0.91 -11.25 -9.08
N PRO A 69 -1.07 -12.55 -8.76
CA PRO A 69 -1.20 -13.60 -9.77
C PRO A 69 -2.43 -13.43 -10.65
N LEU A 70 -3.57 -13.05 -10.07
CA LEU A 70 -4.81 -12.83 -10.80
C LEU A 70 -4.71 -11.62 -11.73
N THR A 71 -4.14 -10.50 -11.27
CA THR A 71 -3.88 -9.34 -12.13
C THR A 71 -2.87 -9.68 -13.23
N THR A 72 -1.83 -10.46 -12.93
CA THR A 72 -0.83 -10.87 -13.92
C THR A 72 -1.48 -11.73 -15.01
N TYR A 73 -2.34 -12.67 -14.62
CA TYR A 73 -3.08 -13.50 -15.57
C TYR A 73 -3.93 -12.64 -16.51
N LEU A 74 -4.70 -11.69 -15.97
CA LEU A 74 -5.54 -10.79 -16.75
C LEU A 74 -4.70 -9.87 -17.65
N ALA A 75 -3.57 -9.37 -17.17
CA ALA A 75 -2.68 -8.49 -17.94
C ALA A 75 -2.04 -9.20 -19.15
N VAL A 76 -1.67 -10.47 -18.99
CA VAL A 76 -1.01 -11.27 -20.05
C VAL A 76 -2.03 -11.85 -21.02
N ASN A 77 -3.07 -12.52 -20.51
CA ASN A 77 -3.99 -13.27 -21.35
C ASN A 77 -5.14 -12.39 -21.88
N ARG A 78 -5.34 -11.19 -21.31
CA ARG A 78 -6.42 -10.25 -21.68
C ARG A 78 -7.82 -10.85 -21.60
N ILE A 79 -7.96 -11.95 -20.86
CA ILE A 79 -9.21 -12.69 -20.66
C ILE A 79 -9.36 -13.05 -19.19
N TRP A 80 -10.61 -13.16 -18.73
CA TRP A 80 -10.92 -13.64 -17.38
C TRP A 80 -11.67 -14.98 -17.40
N ILE A 81 -11.01 -16.05 -16.92
CA ILE A 81 -11.56 -17.43 -16.93
C ILE A 81 -12.06 -17.92 -15.55
N PHE A 82 -11.80 -17.19 -14.47
CA PHE A 82 -12.06 -17.66 -13.09
C PHE A 82 -13.51 -17.45 -12.63
N GLY A 83 -14.42 -17.08 -13.55
CA GLY A 83 -15.84 -16.85 -13.27
C GLY A 83 -16.15 -15.55 -12.52
N GLN A 84 -17.44 -15.26 -12.37
CA GLN A 84 -17.95 -14.01 -11.76
C GLN A 84 -17.52 -13.82 -10.31
N PHE A 85 -17.59 -14.90 -9.53
CA PHE A 85 -17.35 -14.81 -8.09
C PHE A 85 -15.92 -14.37 -7.81
N ILE A 86 -14.93 -14.99 -8.48
CA ILE A 86 -13.53 -14.63 -8.31
C ILE A 86 -13.26 -13.23 -8.91
N CYS A 87 -13.92 -12.85 -10.01
CA CYS A 87 -13.87 -11.48 -10.59
C CYS A 87 -14.21 -10.42 -9.53
N LYS A 88 -15.35 -10.55 -8.85
CA LYS A 88 -15.74 -9.63 -7.76
C LYS A 88 -14.79 -9.70 -6.57
N MET A 89 -14.57 -10.92 -6.06
CA MET A 89 -13.77 -11.14 -4.86
C MET A 89 -12.32 -10.68 -5.00
N HIS A 90 -11.68 -10.80 -6.17
CA HIS A 90 -10.29 -10.33 -6.33
C HIS A 90 -10.20 -8.80 -6.22
N ILE A 91 -11.16 -8.07 -6.80
CA ILE A 91 -11.20 -6.61 -6.74
C ILE A 91 -11.46 -6.20 -5.30
N TYR A 92 -12.49 -6.76 -4.68
CA TYR A 92 -12.83 -6.49 -3.29
C TYR A 92 -11.64 -6.72 -2.36
N LEU A 93 -11.03 -7.90 -2.40
CA LEU A 93 -9.90 -8.25 -1.53
C LEU A 93 -8.69 -7.35 -1.79
N ALA A 94 -8.38 -7.01 -3.05
CA ALA A 94 -7.29 -6.09 -3.35
C ALA A 94 -7.49 -4.72 -2.66
N HIS A 95 -8.71 -4.17 -2.69
CA HIS A 95 -9.02 -2.92 -2.03
C HIS A 95 -9.04 -3.03 -0.49
N VAL A 96 -9.58 -4.12 0.05
CA VAL A 96 -9.58 -4.37 1.51
C VAL A 96 -8.15 -4.45 2.04
N LEU A 97 -7.27 -5.17 1.35
CA LEU A 97 -5.88 -5.36 1.75
C LEU A 97 -5.09 -4.06 1.63
N LEU A 98 -5.29 -3.30 0.55
CA LEU A 98 -4.75 -1.95 0.40
C LEU A 98 -5.16 -1.04 1.56
N GLN A 99 -6.46 -0.98 1.85
CA GLN A 99 -6.99 -0.14 2.92
C GLN A 99 -6.45 -0.56 4.28
N ALA A 100 -6.36 -1.87 4.55
CA ALA A 100 -5.77 -2.39 5.78
C ALA A 100 -4.29 -1.98 5.92
N THR A 101 -3.50 -2.04 4.84
CA THR A 101 -2.12 -1.54 4.80
C THR A 101 -2.07 -0.04 5.13
N CYS A 102 -2.91 0.78 4.50
CA CYS A 102 -2.95 2.23 4.71
C CYS A 102 -3.32 2.62 6.14
N LEU A 103 -4.39 2.03 6.67
CA LEU A 103 -4.85 2.27 8.03
C LEU A 103 -3.84 1.77 9.07
N THR A 104 -3.09 0.70 8.76
CA THR A 104 -1.99 0.24 9.61
C THR A 104 -0.86 1.27 9.66
N LEU A 105 -0.45 1.84 8.53
CA LEU A 105 0.56 2.91 8.47
C LEU A 105 0.11 4.17 9.23
N ALA A 106 -1.18 4.53 9.12
CA ALA A 106 -1.79 5.61 9.88
C ALA A 106 -1.77 5.32 11.39
N ALA A 107 -2.18 4.12 11.81
CA ALA A 107 -2.15 3.70 13.21
C ALA A 107 -0.73 3.68 13.79
N MET A 108 0.27 3.23 13.02
CA MET A 108 1.68 3.31 13.41
C MET A 108 2.14 4.76 13.61
N SER A 109 1.70 5.67 12.74
CA SER A 109 2.04 7.10 12.83
C SER A 109 1.37 7.78 14.03
N ILE A 110 0.11 7.41 14.33
CA ILE A 110 -0.62 7.86 15.52
C ILE A 110 0.03 7.31 16.80
N ASP A 111 0.31 6.00 16.89
CA ASP A 111 1.02 5.40 18.03
C ASP A 111 2.32 6.15 18.29
N ARG A 112 3.02 6.50 17.21
CA ARG A 112 4.28 7.22 17.30
C ARG A 112 4.10 8.64 17.80
N TYR A 113 3.14 9.38 17.25
CA TYR A 113 2.79 10.72 17.70
C TYR A 113 2.44 10.73 19.19
N LEU A 114 1.54 9.85 19.64
CA LEU A 114 1.11 9.77 21.04
C LEU A 114 2.27 9.38 21.97
N THR A 115 3.15 8.48 21.54
CA THR A 115 4.33 8.06 22.33
C THR A 115 5.34 9.20 22.52
N ILE A 116 5.44 10.14 21.58
CA ILE A 116 6.41 11.24 21.64
C ILE A 116 5.83 12.48 22.30
N VAL A 117 4.62 12.88 21.88
CA VAL A 117 4.02 14.16 22.28
C VAL A 117 3.23 14.02 23.58
N HIS A 118 2.61 12.87 23.83
CA HIS A 118 1.74 12.60 24.98
C HIS A 118 2.25 11.43 25.83
N GLU A 119 3.58 11.29 25.97
CA GLU A 119 4.25 10.11 26.53
C GLU A 119 3.65 9.64 27.87
N ILE A 120 3.41 10.57 28.80
CA ILE A 120 2.97 10.27 30.18
C ILE A 120 1.57 9.63 30.17
N CYS A 121 0.61 10.26 29.49
CA CYS A 121 -0.77 9.79 29.43
C CYS A 121 -0.90 8.51 28.61
N TYR A 122 -0.19 8.43 27.47
CA TYR A 122 -0.34 7.33 26.53
C TYR A 122 0.33 6.03 27.00
N ARG A 123 1.37 6.10 27.85
CA ARG A 123 2.10 4.93 28.37
C ARG A 123 1.18 3.85 28.97
N LYS A 124 0.11 4.24 29.67
CA LYS A 124 -0.86 3.30 30.27
C LYS A 124 -1.66 2.51 29.22
N TYR A 125 -1.91 3.10 28.05
CA TYR A 125 -2.76 2.52 27.00
C TYR A 125 -1.97 1.73 25.95
N ARG A 126 -0.67 2.03 25.80
CA ARG A 126 0.22 1.41 24.82
C ARG A 126 0.60 -0.03 25.18
N LYS A 127 -0.34 -0.96 24.94
CA LYS A 127 -0.19 -2.40 25.21
C LYS A 127 -0.36 -3.22 23.93
N PRO A 128 0.31 -4.38 23.79
CA PRO A 128 0.15 -5.26 22.63
C PRO A 128 -1.30 -5.70 22.38
N LYS A 129 -2.07 -5.94 23.45
CA LYS A 129 -3.51 -6.25 23.34
C LYS A 129 -4.31 -5.12 22.70
N THR A 130 -3.99 -3.86 23.04
CA THR A 130 -4.59 -2.67 22.41
C THR A 130 -4.24 -2.61 20.93
N ALA A 131 -2.97 -2.87 20.59
CA ALA A 131 -2.51 -2.87 19.20
C ALA A 131 -3.20 -3.95 18.35
N LEU A 132 -3.35 -5.16 18.90
CA LEU A 132 -4.07 -6.25 18.24
C LEU A 132 -5.56 -5.90 18.03
N LEU A 133 -6.21 -5.30 19.04
CA LEU A 133 -7.58 -4.81 18.89
C LEU A 133 -7.68 -3.76 17.77
N ILE A 134 -6.73 -2.82 17.70
CA ILE A 134 -6.67 -1.84 16.60
C ILE A 134 -6.51 -2.55 15.25
N CYS A 135 -5.65 -3.57 15.13
CA CYS A 135 -5.54 -4.34 13.89
C CYS A 135 -6.88 -5.00 13.51
N VAL A 136 -7.58 -5.64 14.45
CA VAL A 136 -8.90 -6.24 14.19
C VAL A 136 -9.91 -5.20 13.72
N LEU A 137 -9.93 -4.02 14.35
CA LEU A 137 -10.80 -2.91 13.93
C LEU A 137 -10.43 -2.39 12.53
N ILE A 138 -9.14 -2.35 12.18
CA ILE A 138 -8.68 -2.01 10.83
C ILE A 138 -9.24 -3.00 9.81
N TRP A 139 -9.13 -4.31 10.06
CA TRP A 139 -9.69 -5.33 9.16
C TRP A 139 -11.21 -5.20 9.01
N ALA A 140 -11.93 -5.05 10.12
CA ALA A 140 -13.38 -4.87 10.10
C ALA A 140 -13.79 -3.61 9.32
N ALA A 141 -13.12 -2.48 9.58
CA ALA A 141 -13.36 -1.24 8.87
C ALA A 141 -13.07 -1.40 7.36
N SER A 142 -11.91 -1.95 7.00
CA SER A 142 -11.56 -2.17 5.59
C SER A 142 -12.60 -3.04 4.86
N CYS A 143 -13.06 -4.13 5.47
CA CYS A 143 -14.11 -4.96 4.87
C CYS A 143 -15.43 -4.19 4.68
N VAL A 144 -15.89 -3.49 5.71
CA VAL A 144 -17.17 -2.75 5.67
C VAL A 144 -17.12 -1.61 4.65
N PHE A 145 -16.03 -0.84 4.60
CA PHE A 145 -15.90 0.28 3.68
C PHE A 145 -15.79 -0.15 2.22
N MET A 146 -15.24 -1.34 1.92
CA MET A 146 -15.10 -1.81 0.53
C MET A 146 -16.34 -2.51 -0.03
N PHE A 147 -17.30 -2.87 0.81
CA PHE A 147 -18.49 -3.59 0.39
C PHE A 147 -19.32 -2.86 -0.71
N PRO A 148 -19.56 -1.52 -0.61
CA PRO A 148 -20.32 -0.81 -1.65
C PRO A 148 -19.63 -0.80 -3.02
N TYR A 149 -18.29 -0.76 -3.04
CA TYR A 149 -17.52 -0.77 -4.29
C TYR A 149 -17.62 -2.12 -5.02
N ASP A 150 -17.58 -3.24 -4.27
CA ASP A 150 -17.71 -4.58 -4.82
C ASP A 150 -19.12 -4.88 -5.35
N TYR A 151 -20.15 -4.43 -4.63
CA TYR A 151 -21.55 -4.58 -5.05
C TYR A 151 -21.78 -4.01 -6.46
N LEU A 152 -21.13 -2.88 -6.75
CA LEU A 152 -21.24 -2.17 -8.03
C LEU A 152 -20.36 -2.75 -9.15
N SER A 153 -19.37 -3.60 -8.82
CA SER A 153 -18.48 -4.22 -9.82
C SER A 153 -19.15 -5.40 -10.52
N HIS A 154 -19.02 -5.46 -11.85
CA HIS A 154 -19.57 -6.54 -12.68
C HIS A 154 -18.59 -6.98 -13.77
N ARG A 155 -18.58 -8.28 -14.06
CA ARG A 155 -17.95 -8.85 -15.25
C ARG A 155 -18.63 -8.31 -16.51
N HIS A 156 -17.82 -7.83 -17.46
CA HIS A 156 -18.28 -7.46 -18.79
C HIS A 156 -17.94 -8.55 -19.80
N ASP A 157 -18.96 -9.14 -20.41
CA ASP A 157 -18.82 -10.11 -21.50
C ASP A 157 -18.90 -9.37 -22.85
N ASP A 158 -17.90 -9.52 -23.72
CA ASP A 158 -18.01 -9.06 -25.10
C ASP A 158 -18.97 -9.98 -25.87
N LYS A 159 -20.11 -9.43 -26.31
CA LYS A 159 -21.16 -10.17 -27.05
C LYS A 159 -20.95 -10.16 -28.57
N ASN A 160 -19.95 -9.44 -29.08
CA ASN A 160 -19.80 -9.22 -30.53
C ASN A 160 -18.93 -10.26 -31.26
N ASN A 161 -18.25 -11.17 -30.55
CA ASN A 161 -17.60 -12.33 -31.14
C ASN A 161 -18.25 -13.62 -30.60
N GLN A 162 -18.43 -14.63 -31.46
CA GLN A 162 -18.94 -15.97 -31.08
C GLN A 162 -18.06 -16.70 -30.04
N SER A 163 -16.99 -16.06 -29.59
CA SER A 163 -16.21 -16.38 -28.40
C SER A 163 -16.47 -15.27 -27.38
N SER A 164 -17.26 -15.54 -26.34
CA SER A 164 -17.49 -14.59 -25.24
C SER A 164 -16.19 -14.35 -24.47
N VAL A 165 -15.38 -13.40 -24.93
CA VAL A 165 -14.14 -13.00 -24.28
C VAL A 165 -14.47 -11.92 -23.25
N VAL A 166 -14.16 -12.22 -21.99
CA VAL A 166 -14.34 -11.30 -20.87
C VAL A 166 -13.18 -10.32 -20.86
N LEU A 167 -13.46 -9.04 -21.15
CA LEU A 167 -12.42 -8.05 -21.34
C LEU A 167 -11.93 -7.43 -20.01
N ASP A 168 -12.84 -7.25 -19.04
CA ASP A 168 -12.52 -6.61 -17.75
C ASP A 168 -13.57 -6.86 -16.66
N CYS A 169 -13.19 -6.57 -15.42
CA CYS A 169 -14.04 -6.53 -14.23
C CYS A 169 -14.19 -5.07 -13.78
N THR A 170 -15.25 -4.38 -14.20
CA THR A 170 -15.43 -2.93 -13.97
C THR A 170 -16.81 -2.58 -13.41
N VAL A 171 -16.95 -1.37 -12.87
CA VAL A 171 -18.24 -0.83 -12.43
C VAL A 171 -19.07 -0.41 -13.65
N ASN A 172 -20.34 -0.79 -13.69
CA ASN A 172 -21.17 -0.84 -14.91
C ASN A 172 -21.79 0.52 -15.31
N ASP A 173 -21.79 1.53 -14.43
CA ASP A 173 -22.52 2.80 -14.64
C ASP A 173 -21.60 4.01 -14.86
N ASN A 174 -21.61 4.54 -16.09
CA ASN A 174 -20.86 5.74 -16.49
C ASN A 174 -21.12 6.96 -15.58
N ASP A 175 -22.33 7.12 -15.06
CA ASP A 175 -22.69 8.26 -14.22
C ASP A 175 -22.12 8.14 -12.79
N SER A 176 -21.80 6.93 -12.33
CA SER A 176 -21.27 6.67 -10.97
C SER A 176 -19.79 6.29 -10.96
N LEU A 177 -19.20 6.02 -12.13
CA LEU A 177 -17.79 5.64 -12.28
C LEU A 177 -16.84 6.72 -11.74
N PHE A 178 -16.99 7.98 -12.17
CA PHE A 178 -16.13 9.06 -11.70
C PHE A 178 -16.27 9.28 -10.19
N SER A 179 -17.50 9.28 -9.66
CA SER A 179 -17.78 9.40 -8.23
C SER A 179 -17.13 8.27 -7.42
N SER A 180 -17.13 7.05 -7.95
CA SER A 180 -16.48 5.89 -7.31
C SER A 180 -14.96 6.02 -7.31
N CYS A 181 -14.35 6.41 -8.43
CA CYS A 181 -12.90 6.62 -8.52
C CYS A 181 -12.44 7.80 -7.64
N LEU A 182 -13.24 8.87 -7.58
CA LEU A 182 -13.01 10.01 -6.70
C LEU A 182 -13.11 9.62 -5.22
N PHE A 183 -14.14 8.85 -4.85
CA PHE A 183 -14.28 8.31 -3.51
C PHE A 183 -13.07 7.46 -3.12
N THR A 184 -12.64 6.56 -4.02
CA THR A 184 -11.44 5.74 -3.82
C THR A 184 -10.20 6.60 -3.59
N PHE A 185 -9.96 7.60 -4.43
CA PHE A 185 -8.82 8.50 -4.27
C PHE A 185 -8.85 9.29 -2.95
N LEU A 186 -10.00 9.88 -2.60
CA LEU A 186 -10.11 10.73 -1.42
C LEU A 186 -9.99 9.93 -0.12
N PHE A 187 -10.74 8.84 0.00
CA PHE A 187 -10.85 8.11 1.26
C PHE A 187 -9.78 7.05 1.43
N TYR A 188 -9.27 6.46 0.34
CA TYR A 188 -8.32 5.34 0.45
C TYR A 188 -6.87 5.78 0.23
N TYR A 189 -6.64 6.82 -0.58
CA TYR A 189 -5.31 7.36 -0.79
C TYR A 189 -5.05 8.64 0.03
N LEU A 190 -5.88 9.67 -0.12
CA LEU A 190 -5.61 10.98 0.45
C LEU A 190 -5.83 11.03 1.97
N LEU A 191 -6.92 10.46 2.49
CA LEU A 191 -7.24 10.51 3.93
C LEU A 191 -6.14 9.85 4.81
N PRO A 192 -5.65 8.62 4.52
CA PRO A 192 -4.53 8.04 5.27
C PRO A 192 -3.27 8.91 5.20
N LEU A 193 -2.94 9.46 4.04
CA LEU A 193 -1.79 10.35 3.87
C LEU A 193 -1.93 11.66 4.68
N LEU A 194 -3.13 12.23 4.75
CA LEU A 194 -3.41 13.41 5.56
C LEU A 194 -3.23 13.10 7.06
N ILE A 195 -3.79 11.99 7.54
CA ILE A 195 -3.62 11.57 8.95
C ILE A 195 -2.13 11.40 9.27
N ILE A 196 -1.40 10.69 8.41
CA ILE A 196 0.02 10.46 8.60
C ILE A 196 0.83 11.77 8.54
N GLY A 197 0.56 12.61 7.55
CA GLY A 197 1.22 13.90 7.36
C GLY A 197 0.99 14.86 8.52
N LEU A 198 -0.23 14.91 9.06
CA LEU A 198 -0.55 15.67 10.28
C LEU A 198 0.18 15.13 11.50
N CYS A 199 0.23 13.80 11.69
CA CYS A 199 0.99 13.18 12.77
C CYS A 199 2.47 13.59 12.70
N TYR A 200 3.12 13.47 11.53
CA TYR A 200 4.52 13.86 11.37
C TYR A 200 4.76 15.35 11.55
N SER A 201 3.89 16.19 10.99
CA SER A 201 3.98 17.65 11.18
C SER A 201 3.97 18.00 12.67
N ARG A 202 3.04 17.42 13.44
CA ARG A 202 2.96 17.64 14.89
C ARG A 202 4.16 17.08 15.65
N ILE A 203 4.68 15.91 15.25
CA ILE A 203 5.91 15.34 15.82
C ILE A 203 7.09 16.29 15.60
N LEU A 204 7.28 16.80 14.37
CA LEU A 204 8.39 17.69 14.03
C LEU A 204 8.31 18.99 14.83
N LEU A 205 7.13 19.60 14.90
CA LEU A 205 6.90 20.81 15.69
C LEU A 205 7.19 20.59 17.18
N HIS A 206 6.75 19.47 17.76
CA HIS A 206 7.04 19.14 19.15
C HIS A 206 8.54 18.98 19.40
N VAL A 207 9.24 18.22 18.54
CA VAL A 207 10.69 18.01 18.66
C VAL A 207 11.47 19.32 18.54
N GLN A 208 11.08 20.21 17.62
CA GLN A 208 11.70 21.53 17.45
C GLN A 208 11.49 22.42 18.68
N ARG A 209 10.26 22.48 19.21
CA ARG A 209 9.95 23.25 20.43
C ARG A 209 10.72 22.73 21.64
N SER A 210 10.70 21.42 21.88
CA SER A 210 11.45 20.82 22.98
C SER A 210 12.96 21.02 22.84
N ALA A 211 13.51 20.96 21.62
CA ALA A 211 14.92 21.27 21.39
C ALA A 211 15.25 22.73 21.68
N HIS A 212 14.36 23.66 21.32
CA HIS A 212 14.51 25.09 21.61
C HIS A 212 14.43 25.39 23.11
N GLU A 213 13.47 24.79 23.83
CA GLU A 213 13.34 24.93 25.30
C GLU A 213 14.55 24.35 26.04
N ILE A 214 15.06 23.19 25.61
CA ILE A 214 16.25 22.57 26.18
C ILE A 214 17.52 23.39 25.85
N ALA A 215 17.64 23.93 24.64
CA ALA A 215 18.76 24.80 24.25
C ALA A 215 18.74 26.13 25.04
N LYS A 216 17.55 26.61 25.40
CA LYS A 216 17.38 27.78 26.28
C LYS A 216 17.75 27.47 27.74
N GLN A 217 17.59 26.23 28.19
CA GLN A 217 17.89 25.79 29.57
C GLN A 217 19.32 25.27 29.78
N LEU A 218 20.01 24.76 28.75
CA LEU A 218 21.33 24.13 28.88
C LEU A 218 22.28 24.63 27.79
N TYR A 219 23.04 25.67 28.11
CA TYR A 219 24.27 26.01 27.39
C TYR A 219 25.28 24.86 27.57
N GLY A 220 25.56 24.07 26.53
CA GLY A 220 26.83 23.34 26.41
C GLY A 220 26.95 21.86 26.82
N GLN A 221 25.91 21.02 26.81
CA GLN A 221 26.07 19.56 27.05
C GLN A 221 25.52 18.70 25.89
N PRO A 222 26.31 17.76 25.30
CA PRO A 222 25.87 16.97 24.15
C PRO A 222 25.01 15.75 24.57
N ARG A 223 23.77 15.66 24.05
CA ARG A 223 22.83 14.54 24.29
C ARG A 223 22.80 13.56 23.12
N GLN A 224 23.53 12.45 23.19
CA GLN A 224 23.81 11.59 22.02
C GLN A 224 23.43 10.09 22.10
N SER A 225 22.42 9.61 22.84
CA SER A 225 22.04 8.17 22.73
C SER A 225 20.54 7.86 22.63
N ILE A 226 19.70 8.47 23.47
CA ILE A 226 18.25 8.18 23.50
C ILE A 226 17.51 8.81 22.29
N ASN A 227 17.99 9.95 21.81
CA ASN A 227 17.42 10.65 20.64
C ASN A 227 17.64 9.89 19.32
N PHE A 228 18.72 9.12 19.16
CA PHE A 228 19.02 8.43 17.90
C PHE A 228 18.05 7.29 17.60
N LYS A 229 17.73 6.45 18.59
CA LYS A 229 16.70 5.39 18.41
C LYS A 229 15.32 5.99 18.17
N LYS A 230 14.96 7.09 18.85
CA LYS A 230 13.68 7.77 18.63
C LYS A 230 13.57 8.39 17.22
N ARG A 231 14.64 9.02 16.73
CA ARG A 231 14.76 9.60 15.37
C ARG A 231 14.78 8.55 14.26
N ARG A 232 15.40 7.40 14.52
CA ARG A 232 15.52 6.33 13.53
C ARG A 232 14.18 5.72 13.16
N VAL A 233 13.36 5.36 14.15
CA VAL A 233 11.99 4.86 13.93
C VAL A 233 11.10 5.89 13.21
N GLN A 234 11.25 7.18 13.52
CA GLN A 234 10.54 8.25 12.80
C GLN A 234 10.93 8.33 11.32
N ARG A 235 12.24 8.22 11.02
CA ARG A 235 12.73 8.18 9.63
C ARG A 235 12.20 6.96 8.87
N THR A 236 12.13 5.79 9.51
CA THR A 236 11.53 4.59 8.92
C THR A 236 10.09 4.82 8.50
N LEU A 237 9.28 5.35 9.41
CA LEU A 237 7.87 5.52 9.13
C LEU A 237 7.60 6.65 8.12
N LEU A 238 8.39 7.72 8.14
CA LEU A 238 8.34 8.74 7.09
C LEU A 238 8.71 8.14 5.73
N ALA A 239 9.77 7.33 5.66
CA ALA A 239 10.17 6.65 4.43
C ALA A 239 9.09 5.68 3.93
N LEU A 240 8.45 4.92 4.83
CA LEU A 240 7.31 4.04 4.49
C LEU A 240 6.13 4.84 3.93
N THR A 241 5.85 6.00 4.52
CA THR A 241 4.77 6.88 4.06
C THR A 241 5.06 7.45 2.68
N LEU A 242 6.28 7.93 2.46
CA LEU A 242 6.69 8.48 1.16
C LEU A 242 6.73 7.38 0.09
N ALA A 243 7.22 6.19 0.43
CA ALA A 243 7.17 5.03 -0.45
C ALA A 243 5.73 4.71 -0.86
N PHE A 244 4.81 4.63 0.10
CA PHE A 244 3.39 4.42 -0.17
C PHE A 244 2.81 5.52 -1.08
N ALA A 245 3.00 6.79 -0.72
CA ALA A 245 2.49 7.92 -1.51
C ALA A 245 2.98 7.86 -2.97
N LEU A 246 4.29 7.70 -3.16
CA LEU A 246 4.90 7.70 -4.49
C LEU A 246 4.53 6.45 -5.30
N CYS A 247 4.40 5.29 -4.65
CA CYS A 247 4.10 4.05 -5.35
C CYS A 247 2.65 3.95 -5.82
N TRP A 248 1.71 4.52 -5.05
CA TRP A 248 0.28 4.43 -5.31
C TRP A 248 -0.28 5.63 -6.09
N LEU A 249 0.38 6.79 -6.07
CA LEU A 249 -0.08 7.97 -6.81
C LEU A 249 -0.31 7.70 -8.31
N PRO A 250 0.60 7.04 -9.05
CA PRO A 250 0.44 6.92 -10.50
C PRO A 250 -0.80 6.13 -10.88
N ILE A 251 -1.12 5.06 -10.16
CA ILE A 251 -2.30 4.24 -10.49
C ILE A 251 -3.59 4.98 -10.19
N HIS A 252 -3.70 5.66 -9.05
CA HIS A 252 -4.89 6.43 -8.72
C HIS A 252 -5.12 7.62 -9.66
N VAL A 253 -4.05 8.29 -10.10
CA VAL A 253 -4.15 9.35 -11.10
C VAL A 253 -4.65 8.79 -12.43
N LEU A 254 -4.10 7.66 -12.89
CA LEU A 254 -4.53 7.03 -14.13
C LEU A 254 -5.99 6.53 -14.06
N GLU A 255 -6.41 5.97 -12.93
CA GLU A 255 -7.80 5.58 -12.69
C GLU A 255 -8.73 6.80 -12.77
N LEU A 256 -8.44 7.89 -12.05
CA LEU A 256 -9.22 9.12 -12.09
C LEU A 256 -9.32 9.72 -13.51
N LEU A 257 -8.20 9.75 -14.24
CA LEU A 257 -8.17 10.23 -15.62
C LEU A 257 -8.99 9.33 -16.56
N SER A 258 -9.03 8.02 -16.27
CA SER A 258 -9.85 7.07 -17.03
C SER A 258 -11.34 7.25 -16.74
N CYS A 259 -11.72 7.39 -15.47
CA CYS A 259 -13.13 7.55 -15.07
C CYS A 259 -13.71 8.93 -15.42
N SER A 260 -12.88 9.97 -15.50
CA SER A 260 -13.30 11.33 -15.88
C SER A 260 -13.59 11.50 -17.39
N GLN A 261 -13.41 10.45 -18.19
CA GLN A 261 -13.57 10.49 -19.66
C GLN A 261 -12.69 11.53 -20.38
N ILE A 262 -11.77 12.21 -19.68
CA ILE A 262 -10.77 13.12 -20.28
C ILE A 262 -9.95 12.38 -21.32
N LEU A 263 -9.66 11.11 -21.01
CA LEU A 263 -8.92 10.22 -21.88
C LEU A 263 -9.77 9.75 -23.08
N SER A 264 -11.08 9.50 -22.96
CA SER A 264 -11.87 8.83 -24.01
C SER A 264 -12.04 9.60 -25.32
N ASN A 265 -11.82 10.93 -25.34
CA ASN A 265 -12.13 11.77 -26.50
C ASN A 265 -10.93 12.07 -27.44
N SER A 266 -9.73 11.53 -27.21
CA SER A 266 -8.51 11.93 -27.98
C SER A 266 -7.59 10.80 -28.47
N PHE A 267 -8.11 9.61 -28.81
CA PHE A 267 -7.22 8.45 -29.04
C PHE A 267 -6.95 8.06 -30.49
N SER A 268 -5.82 8.56 -30.99
CA SER A 268 -4.96 7.82 -31.93
C SER A 268 -4.43 6.53 -31.27
N SER A 269 -4.19 5.47 -32.06
CA SER A 269 -3.63 4.18 -31.61
C SER A 269 -2.38 4.31 -30.72
N ARG A 270 -1.53 5.32 -30.98
CA ARG A 270 -0.33 5.61 -30.18
C ARG A 270 -0.64 5.96 -28.72
N HIS A 271 -1.73 6.70 -28.46
CA HIS A 271 -2.08 7.11 -27.11
C HIS A 271 -2.59 5.94 -26.27
N VAL A 272 -3.31 5.00 -26.89
CA VAL A 272 -3.76 3.76 -26.23
C VAL A 272 -2.57 2.96 -25.72
N HIS A 273 -1.52 2.81 -26.54
CA HIS A 273 -0.31 2.06 -26.15
C HIS A 273 0.43 2.72 -24.99
N ILE A 274 0.63 4.04 -25.07
CA ILE A 274 1.29 4.81 -24.00
C ILE A 274 0.53 4.65 -22.68
N LEU A 275 -0.81 4.70 -22.72
CA LEU A 275 -1.63 4.53 -21.53
C LEU A 275 -1.61 3.11 -20.98
N THR A 276 -1.62 2.09 -21.84
CA THR A 276 -1.48 0.69 -21.42
C THR A 276 -0.13 0.47 -20.74
N ALA A 277 0.97 0.98 -21.31
CA ALA A 277 2.28 0.90 -20.67
C ALA A 277 2.34 1.70 -19.36
N ALA A 278 1.78 2.91 -19.32
CA ALA A 278 1.72 3.72 -18.11
C ALA A 278 0.95 3.01 -16.99
N ARG A 279 -0.19 2.36 -17.30
CA ARG A 279 -0.96 1.56 -16.34
C ARG A 279 -0.16 0.34 -15.86
N ALA A 280 0.51 -0.38 -16.76
CA ALA A 280 1.34 -1.52 -16.39
C ALA A 280 2.46 -1.11 -15.41
N ILE A 281 3.16 -0.01 -15.70
CA ILE A 281 4.20 0.54 -14.82
C ILE A 281 3.60 1.00 -13.49
N ALA A 282 2.47 1.70 -13.51
CA ALA A 282 1.80 2.19 -12.32
C ALA A 282 1.34 1.05 -11.39
N HIS A 283 0.74 -0.02 -11.95
CA HIS A 283 0.41 -1.23 -11.19
C HIS A 283 1.65 -1.88 -10.61
N GLY A 284 2.70 -2.06 -11.42
CA GLY A 284 3.97 -2.61 -10.96
C GLY A 284 4.56 -1.84 -9.78
N LEU A 285 4.57 -0.50 -9.87
CA LEU A 285 5.05 0.36 -8.81
C LEU A 285 4.19 0.25 -7.55
N SER A 286 2.86 0.23 -7.70
CA SER A 286 1.94 0.06 -6.56
C SER A 286 2.17 -1.27 -5.83
N TYR A 287 2.46 -2.35 -6.56
CA TYR A 287 2.71 -3.67 -5.96
C TYR A 287 4.12 -3.76 -5.35
N PHE A 288 5.10 -3.06 -5.94
CA PHE A 288 6.45 -2.95 -5.39
C PHE A 288 6.48 -2.28 -4.00
N ASN A 289 5.45 -1.49 -3.65
CA ASN A 289 5.28 -0.96 -2.30
C ASN A 289 5.36 -2.06 -1.21
N SER A 290 4.76 -3.22 -1.46
CA SER A 290 4.78 -4.37 -0.55
C SER A 290 6.19 -4.93 -0.33
N CYS A 291 7.10 -4.75 -1.30
CA CYS A 291 8.51 -5.14 -1.20
C CYS A 291 9.34 -4.13 -0.38
N LEU A 292 8.95 -2.85 -0.40
CA LEU A 292 9.67 -1.77 0.29
C LEU A 292 9.55 -1.89 1.81
N ASN A 293 8.45 -2.45 2.32
CA ASN A 293 8.19 -2.57 3.74
C ASN A 293 9.31 -3.34 4.48
N PRO A 294 9.62 -4.61 4.14
CA PRO A 294 10.76 -5.34 4.70
C PRO A 294 12.12 -4.64 4.54
N LEU A 295 12.39 -4.06 3.37
CA LEU A 295 13.66 -3.36 3.09
C LEU A 295 13.85 -2.16 4.02
N LEU A 296 12.81 -1.36 4.19
CA LEU A 296 12.83 -0.20 5.07
C LEU A 296 12.95 -0.61 6.54
N TYR A 297 12.35 -1.74 6.95
CA TYR A 297 12.60 -2.31 8.28
C TYR A 297 14.07 -2.77 8.44
N ALA A 298 14.67 -3.39 7.43
CA ALA A 298 16.04 -3.89 7.51
C ALA A 298 17.09 -2.78 7.59
N ILE A 299 16.98 -1.79 6.69
CA ILE A 299 17.92 -0.66 6.61
C ILE A 299 17.77 0.22 7.86
N LEU A 300 16.53 0.50 8.24
CA LEU A 300 16.24 1.52 9.24
C LEU A 300 15.97 0.96 10.63
N ASN A 301 15.89 -0.35 10.85
CA ASN A 301 15.98 -0.98 12.17
C ASN A 301 17.07 -2.08 12.16
N LYS A 302 18.35 -1.70 12.19
CA LYS A 302 19.47 -2.67 12.30
C LYS A 302 19.26 -3.70 13.43
N SER A 303 18.60 -3.33 14.53
CA SER A 303 18.30 -4.27 15.62
C SER A 303 17.26 -5.34 15.28
N TYR A 304 16.45 -5.18 14.22
CA TYR A 304 15.43 -6.14 13.82
C TYR A 304 16.07 -7.44 13.30
N PHE A 305 17.17 -7.31 12.56
CA PHE A 305 17.91 -8.44 11.98
C PHE A 305 19.23 -8.74 12.70
N SER A 306 19.86 -7.77 13.38
CA SER A 306 21.21 -7.94 13.96
C SER A 306 21.26 -8.43 15.42
N SER A 307 20.19 -8.98 15.98
CA SER A 307 20.25 -9.65 17.29
C SER A 307 20.16 -11.16 17.11
N GLY A 308 21.18 -11.72 16.46
CA GLY A 308 21.69 -13.05 16.79
C GLY A 308 22.84 -12.83 17.77
N GLN A 309 22.50 -12.81 19.06
CA GLN A 309 23.34 -13.41 20.09
C GLN A 309 22.63 -14.69 20.48
#